data_AF-A0A1Z9Y5J3-F1
#
_entry.id   AF-A0A1Z9Y5J3-F1
#
_cell.length_a   1.000
_cell.length_b   1.000
_cell.length_c   1.000
_cell.angle_alpha   90.00
_cell.angle_beta   90.00
_cell.angle_gamma   90.00
#
_symmetry.space_group_name_H-M   'P 1'
#
loop_
_entity.id
_entity.type
_entity.pdbx_description
1 polymer ?
#
loop_
_entity_poly.entity_id
_entity_poly.type
_entity_poly.pdbx_seq_one_letter_code
_entity_poly.pdbx_strand_id
1 'polypeptide(L)' 'MCNHIDLPANAFLTSSSYGPGWDCERGFYQTEASCETVILPANAHLNYSGDGWDCNRPYKQVGEACRMP' A
#
# COMPACT_ATOMS: atom_id res chain seq x y z
N MET A 1 -26.37 10.67 -16.89
CA MET A 1 -25.02 10.42 -17.47
C MET A 1 -24.09 10.01 -16.36
N CYS A 2 -23.23 9.02 -16.61
CA CYS A 2 -22.13 8.65 -15.71
C CYS A 2 -20.84 9.09 -16.41
N ASN A 3 -20.01 9.87 -15.72
CA ASN A 3 -18.73 10.33 -16.25
C ASN A 3 -17.62 9.41 -15.74
N HIS A 4 -16.73 9.00 -16.64
CA HIS A 4 -15.52 8.27 -16.27
C HIS A 4 -14.62 9.16 -15.42
N ILE A 5 -14.07 8.61 -14.35
CA ILE A 5 -13.04 9.26 -13.53
C ILE A 5 -11.74 8.54 -13.83
N ASP A 6 -10.76 9.28 -14.33
CA ASP A 6 -9.43 8.74 -14.58
C ASP A 6 -8.71 8.56 -13.24
N LEU A 7 -8.39 7.31 -12.93
CA LEU A 7 -7.62 6.94 -11.73
C LEU A 7 -6.20 6.54 -12.13
N PRO A 8 -5.21 6.76 -11.26
CA PRO A 8 -3.91 6.14 -11.43
C PRO A 8 -4.04 4.61 -11.41
N ALA A 9 -3.05 3.93 -12.00
CA ALA A 9 -3.01 2.47 -11.98
C ALA A 9 -2.97 1.95 -10.54
N ASN A 10 -3.68 0.84 -10.29
CA ASN A 10 -3.80 0.20 -8.97
C ASN A 10 -4.48 1.09 -7.91
N ALA A 11 -5.41 1.96 -8.32
CA ALA A 11 -6.23 2.76 -7.43
C ALA A 11 -7.72 2.47 -7.60
N PHE A 12 -8.48 2.68 -6.53
CA PHE A 12 -9.94 2.56 -6.54
C PHE A 12 -10.58 3.81 -5.90
N LEU A 13 -11.79 4.15 -6.36
CA LEU A 13 -12.55 5.25 -5.79
C LEU A 13 -12.98 4.91 -4.36
N THR A 14 -12.83 5.89 -3.47
CA THR A 14 -13.39 5.80 -2.12
C THR A 14 -14.58 6.74 -2.02
N SER A 15 -15.50 6.43 -1.11
CA SER A 15 -16.57 7.37 -0.74
C SER A 15 -16.11 8.41 0.28
N SER A 16 -14.80 8.60 0.46
CA SER A 16 -14.27 9.54 1.43
C SER A 16 -14.51 10.97 0.97
N SER A 17 -15.09 11.78 1.86
CA SER A 17 -15.27 13.22 1.67
C SER A 17 -13.96 14.01 1.82
N TYR A 18 -12.90 13.35 2.28
CA TYR A 18 -11.60 13.95 2.60
C TYR A 18 -10.49 13.23 1.84
N GLY A 19 -9.44 13.98 1.47
CA GLY A 19 -8.34 13.47 0.65
C GLY A 19 -8.68 13.47 -0.84
N PRO A 20 -7.97 12.70 -1.67
CA PRO A 20 -8.08 12.77 -3.12
C PRO A 20 -9.29 12.03 -3.72
N GLY A 21 -10.12 11.39 -2.89
CA GLY A 21 -11.31 10.64 -3.34
C GLY A 21 -11.00 9.26 -3.94
N TRP A 22 -9.75 8.82 -3.86
CA TRP A 22 -9.29 7.51 -4.27
C TRP A 22 -8.22 7.01 -3.30
N ASP A 23 -8.03 5.69 -3.28
CA ASP A 23 -7.05 5.01 -2.46
C ASP A 23 -6.38 3.89 -3.28
N CYS A 24 -5.24 3.42 -2.82
CA CYS A 24 -4.45 2.41 -3.50
C CYS A 24 -4.95 1.01 -3.19
N GLU A 25 -4.94 0.15 -4.21
CA GLU A 25 -5.17 -1.27 -4.03
C GLU A 25 -4.18 -1.86 -3.02
N ARG A 26 -4.62 -2.92 -2.34
CA ARG A 26 -3.79 -3.59 -1.35
C ARG A 26 -2.48 -4.09 -1.98
N GLY A 27 -1.35 -3.75 -1.37
CA GLY A 27 -0.02 -4.00 -1.91
C GLY A 27 0.58 -2.78 -2.61
N PHE A 28 -0.11 -1.64 -2.59
CA PHE A 28 0.37 -0.38 -3.10
C PHE A 28 0.21 0.71 -2.05
N TYR A 29 1.14 1.66 -2.01
CA TYR A 29 1.06 2.84 -1.16
C TYR A 29 0.85 4.09 -2.01
N GLN A 30 0.12 5.06 -1.43
CA GLN A 30 -0.20 6.30 -2.10
C GLN A 30 1.00 7.26 -2.11
N THR A 31 1.36 7.73 -3.30
CA THR A 31 2.21 8.91 -3.51
C THR A 31 1.36 10.09 -4.00
N GLU A 32 1.97 11.25 -4.25
CA GLU A 32 1.24 12.48 -4.61
C GLU A 32 0.28 12.31 -5.81
N ALA A 33 0.61 11.44 -6.76
CA ALA A 33 -0.15 11.24 -7.99
C ALA A 33 -0.33 9.78 -8.41
N SER A 34 0.13 8.80 -7.63
CA SER A 34 0.12 7.39 -8.06
C SER A 34 0.07 6.40 -6.90
N CYS A 35 -0.13 5.14 -7.25
CA CYS A 35 -0.01 4.01 -6.35
C CYS A 35 1.26 3.22 -6.69
N GLU A 36 2.23 3.25 -5.79
CA GLU A 36 3.50 2.56 -5.96
C GLU A 36 3.49 1.22 -5.21
N THR A 37 4.14 0.21 -5.77
CA THR A 37 4.13 -1.15 -5.21
C THR A 37 4.89 -1.21 -3.90
N VAL A 38 4.27 -1.81 -2.88
CA VAL A 38 4.94 -2.17 -1.63
C VAL A 38 5.92 -3.31 -1.91
N ILE A 39 7.21 -3.04 -1.81
CA ILE A 39 8.25 -4.06 -1.95
C ILE A 39 8.34 -4.87 -0.66
N LEU A 40 7.94 -6.14 -0.71
CA LEU A 40 8.05 -7.04 0.43
C LEU A 40 9.44 -7.65 0.51
N PRO A 41 10.20 -7.42 1.59
CA PRO A 41 11.42 -8.18 1.81
C PRO A 41 11.12 -9.63 2.18
N ALA A 42 12.14 -10.49 2.11
CA ALA A 42 12.03 -11.86 2.58
C ALA A 42 11.60 -11.90 4.06
N ASN A 43 10.69 -12.83 4.39
CA ASN A 43 10.10 -12.97 5.73
C ASN A 43 9.22 -11.78 6.17
N ALA A 44 8.62 -11.03 5.25
CA ALA A 44 7.59 -10.04 5.53
C ALA A 44 6.23 -10.44 4.95
N HIS A 45 5.18 -9.77 5.42
CA HIS A 45 3.83 -9.79 4.87
C HIS A 45 3.29 -8.36 4.80
N LEU A 46 2.26 -8.11 3.99
CA LEU A 46 1.58 -6.82 4.00
C LEU A 46 0.98 -6.56 5.38
N ASN A 47 1.13 -5.33 5.86
CA ASN A 47 0.51 -4.89 7.10
C ASN A 47 -1.04 -4.93 6.98
N TYR A 48 -1.73 -4.62 8.06
CA TYR A 48 -3.19 -4.61 8.07
C TYR A 48 -3.79 -3.64 7.05
N SER A 49 -3.23 -2.43 6.95
CA SER A 49 -3.66 -1.36 6.05
C SER A 49 -3.44 -1.70 4.57
N GLY A 50 -2.49 -2.58 4.25
CA GLY A 50 -2.16 -2.98 2.89
C GLY A 50 -1.23 -2.04 2.14
N ASP A 51 -0.83 -0.92 2.75
CA ASP A 51 0.06 0.13 2.21
C ASP A 51 1.52 -0.01 2.67
N GLY A 52 1.81 -1.04 3.46
CA GLY A 52 3.14 -1.28 4.01
C GLY A 52 3.33 -2.74 4.34
N TRP A 53 4.42 -3.05 5.04
CA TRP A 53 4.79 -4.42 5.37
C TRP A 53 5.25 -4.55 6.82
N ASP A 54 4.97 -5.72 7.39
CA ASP A 54 5.40 -6.13 8.72
C ASP A 54 6.24 -7.41 8.62
N CYS A 55 7.20 -7.57 9.52
CA CYS A 55 7.96 -8.81 9.59
C CYS A 55 7.09 -9.97 10.11
N ASN A 56 7.22 -11.13 9.47
CA ASN A 56 6.71 -12.38 10.00
C ASN A 56 7.40 -12.66 11.34
N ARG A 57 6.65 -13.10 12.34
CA ARG A 57 7.27 -13.53 13.60
C ARG A 57 8.12 -14.79 13.35
N PRO A 58 9.30 -14.93 13.97
CA PRO A 58 9.93 -14.10 15.00
C PRO A 58 10.92 -13.03 14.47
N TYR A 59 10.91 -12.73 13.17
CA TYR A 59 11.83 -11.77 12.55
C TYR A 59 11.55 -10.33 12.99
N LYS A 60 12.57 -9.49 12.96
CA LYS A 60 12.51 -8.06 13.29
C LYS A 60 12.98 -7.20 12.10
N GLN A 61 12.41 -6.01 12.01
CA GLN A 61 12.77 -5.05 10.98
C GLN A 61 14.16 -4.47 11.25
N VAL A 62 15.07 -4.62 10.29
CA VAL A 62 16.43 -4.08 10.30
C VAL A 62 16.64 -3.36 8.97
N GLY A 63 16.38 -2.05 8.96
CA GLY A 63 16.33 -1.26 7.72
C GLY A 63 15.22 -1.76 6.81
N GLU A 64 15.56 -2.06 5.56
CA GLU A 64 14.63 -2.54 4.52
C GLU A 64 14.47 -4.07 4.51
N ALA A 65 14.90 -4.78 5.56
CA ALA A 65 14.85 -6.24 5.62
C ALA A 65 14.32 -6.77 6.95
N CYS A 66 13.72 -7.96 6.90
CA CYS A 66 13.39 -8.73 8.10
C CYS A 66 14.51 -9.72 8.41
N ARG A 67 15.15 -9.55 9.57
CA ARG A 67 16.23 -10.42 10.03
C ARG A 67 15.86 -11.03 11.37
N MET A 68 16.36 -12.23 11.64
CA MET A 68 16.28 -12.72 13.01
C MET A 68 17.16 -11.84 13.91
N PRO A 69 16.69 -11.51 15.12
CA PRO A 69 17.52 -10.84 16.12
C PRO A 69 18.73 -11.67 16.54
#